data_AF-A0A7J8GN88-F1
#
_entry.id   AF-A0A7J8GN88-F1
#
_cell.length_a   1.000
_cell.length_b   1.000
_cell.length_c   1.000
_cell.angle_alpha   90.00
_cell.angle_beta   90.00
_cell.angle_gamma   90.00
#
_symmetry.space_group_name_H-M   'P 1'
#
loop_
_entity.id
_entity.type
_entity.pdbx_description
1 polymer ?
#
loop_
_entity_poly.entity_id
_entity_poly.type
_entity_poly.pdbx_seq_one_letter_code
_entity_poly.pdbx_strand_id
1 'polypeptide(L)'
;MYEMETSGKIAKSQNTVWSVVKSILRKDGPLGFYHGLSSTLLREVPGYFFFFGGYEQSRSFFASGRSKDELGPVPLMLSGGVGGICLWLAVYPVDCIKSRIQVLSMSGKQAGFIGTCISVVKNEGIMALYSGLKPTMIRAFPANGALFLAYEYSRKLMMSQFEAD
;
A
#
# COMPACT_ATOMS: atom_id res chain seq x y z
N MET A 1 -8.77 -17.79 -19.46
CA MET A 1 -9.58 -16.63 -19.86
C MET A 1 -10.84 -17.06 -20.62
N TYR A 2 -10.71 -17.93 -21.64
CA TYR A 2 -11.86 -18.48 -22.38
C TYR A 2 -12.85 -19.33 -21.56
N GLU A 3 -12.37 -20.14 -20.61
CA GLU A 3 -13.26 -20.94 -19.73
C GLU A 3 -14.00 -20.11 -18.67
N MET A 4 -13.64 -18.83 -18.50
CA MET A 4 -14.30 -17.93 -17.55
C MET A 4 -15.46 -17.14 -18.19
N GLU A 5 -15.50 -17.03 -19.52
CA GLU A 5 -16.63 -16.43 -20.24
C GLU A 5 -17.86 -17.35 -20.30
N THR A 6 -17.65 -18.67 -20.34
CA THR A 6 -18.73 -19.66 -20.46
C THR A 6 -19.55 -19.88 -19.18
N SER A 7 -19.04 -19.44 -18.02
CA SER A 7 -19.73 -19.61 -16.72
C SER A 7 -20.75 -18.52 -16.38
N GLY A 8 -20.99 -17.53 -17.25
CA GLY A 8 -22.04 -16.51 -17.06
C GLY A 8 -21.88 -15.60 -15.82
N LYS A 9 -20.71 -15.66 -15.15
CA LYS A 9 -20.41 -14.94 -13.90
C LYS A 9 -19.52 -13.70 -14.10
N ILE A 10 -19.46 -13.16 -15.31
CA ILE A 10 -18.78 -11.88 -15.56
C ILE A 10 -19.84 -10.83 -15.86
N ALA A 11 -20.01 -9.88 -14.93
CA ALA A 11 -20.77 -8.67 -15.18
C ALA A 11 -20.20 -8.00 -16.44
N LYS A 12 -21.05 -7.88 -17.47
CA LYS A 12 -20.79 -7.26 -18.78
C LYS A 12 -19.70 -6.18 -18.67
N SER A 13 -18.56 -6.43 -19.30
CA SER A 13 -17.39 -5.53 -19.34
C SER A 13 -17.87 -4.09 -19.55
N GLN A 14 -17.77 -3.26 -18.51
CA GLN A 14 -18.07 -1.85 -18.60
C GLN A 14 -16.87 -1.21 -19.32
N ASN A 15 -16.95 -1.10 -20.65
CA ASN A 15 -15.81 -0.79 -21.51
C ASN A 15 -15.23 0.63 -21.31
N THR A 16 -15.82 1.47 -20.46
CA THR A 16 -15.34 2.83 -20.19
C THR A 16 -15.45 3.21 -18.72
N VAL A 17 -14.50 4.01 -18.24
CA VAL A 17 -14.48 4.59 -16.88
C VAL A 17 -15.80 5.30 -16.57
N TRP A 18 -16.33 6.03 -17.55
CA TRP A 18 -17.63 6.70 -17.46
C TRP A 18 -18.81 5.74 -17.22
N SER A 19 -18.78 4.57 -17.85
CA SER A 19 -19.82 3.55 -17.64
C SER A 19 -19.78 2.98 -16.22
N VAL A 20 -18.58 2.79 -15.66
CA VAL A 20 -18.37 2.35 -14.28
C VAL A 20 -18.88 3.39 -13.29
N VAL A 21 -18.48 4.66 -13.46
CA VAL A 21 -18.92 5.78 -12.60
C VAL A 21 -20.45 5.91 -12.61
N LYS A 22 -21.08 5.87 -13.80
CA LYS A 22 -22.54 5.96 -13.95
C LYS A 22 -23.26 4.76 -13.33
N SER A 23 -22.65 3.57 -13.40
CA SER A 23 -23.17 2.35 -12.79
C SER A 23 -23.15 2.42 -11.25
N ILE A 24 -22.03 2.87 -10.66
CA ILE A 24 -21.89 3.04 -9.21
C ILE A 24 -22.91 4.08 -8.70
N LEU A 25 -22.99 5.23 -9.36
CA LEU A 25 -23.92 6.30 -8.97
C LEU A 25 -25.39 5.84 -9.04
N ARG A 26 -25.76 4.98 -10.00
CA ARG A 26 -27.13 4.46 -10.12
C ARG A 26 -27.44 3.31 -9.15
N LYS A 27 -26.46 2.49 -8.79
CA LYS A 27 -26.68 1.30 -7.92
C LYS A 27 -26.54 1.63 -6.44
N ASP A 28 -25.46 2.31 -6.07
CA ASP A 28 -25.05 2.54 -4.67
C ASP A 28 -25.20 4.02 -4.27
N GLY A 29 -25.58 4.88 -5.21
CA GLY A 29 -25.69 6.31 -5.00
C GLY A 29 -24.32 7.02 -4.87
N PRO A 30 -24.30 8.28 -4.45
CA PRO A 30 -23.06 9.05 -4.26
C PRO A 30 -22.19 8.51 -3.12
N LEU A 31 -22.78 7.80 -2.15
CA LEU A 31 -22.03 7.16 -1.06
C LEU A 31 -21.28 5.91 -1.51
N GLY A 32 -21.63 5.32 -2.65
CA GLY A 32 -20.93 4.20 -3.26
C GLY A 32 -19.45 4.47 -3.53
N PHE A 33 -19.05 5.72 -3.80
CA PHE A 33 -17.64 6.09 -3.99
C PHE A 33 -16.81 6.00 -2.71
N TYR A 34 -17.46 6.01 -1.54
CA TYR A 34 -16.80 5.91 -0.24
C TYR A 34 -16.78 4.48 0.31
N HIS A 35 -17.37 3.51 -0.41
CA HIS A 35 -17.28 2.10 -0.04
C HIS A 35 -15.81 1.65 -0.09
N GLY A 36 -15.27 1.36 1.09
CA GLY A 36 -13.85 0.98 1.26
C GLY A 36 -12.99 2.05 1.93
N LEU A 37 -13.48 3.27 2.12
CA LEU A 37 -12.73 4.32 2.83
C LEU A 37 -12.39 3.89 4.26
N SER A 38 -13.35 3.30 4.98
CA SER A 38 -13.13 2.76 6.33
C SER A 38 -12.07 1.65 6.35
N SER A 39 -12.06 0.77 5.35
CA SER A 39 -11.03 -0.26 5.20
C SER A 39 -9.65 0.34 4.90
N THR A 40 -9.59 1.41 4.10
CA THR A 40 -8.35 2.15 3.85
C THR A 40 -7.85 2.79 5.14
N LEU A 41 -8.68 3.56 5.84
CA LEU A 41 -8.29 4.21 7.10
C LEU A 41 -7.83 3.19 8.15
N LEU A 42 -8.54 2.08 8.30
CA LEU A 42 -8.17 1.01 9.23
C LEU A 42 -6.80 0.39 8.91
N ARG A 43 -6.38 0.40 7.63
CA ARG A 43 -5.07 -0.08 7.21
C ARG A 43 -3.99 0.98 7.38
N GLU A 44 -4.27 2.21 6.99
CA GLU A 44 -3.31 3.31 7.00
C GLU A 44 -2.96 3.74 8.43
N VAL A 45 -3.93 3.83 9.34
CA VAL A 45 -3.71 4.33 10.71
C VAL A 45 -2.69 3.47 11.49
N PRO A 46 -2.81 2.14 11.55
CA PRO A 46 -1.79 1.29 12.16
C PRO A 46 -0.46 1.35 11.41
N GLY A 47 -0.50 1.38 10.07
CA GLY A 47 0.71 1.46 9.25
C GLY A 47 1.56 2.69 9.57
N TYR A 48 0.93 3.87 9.65
CA TYR A 48 1.60 5.10 10.03
C TYR A 48 2.04 5.10 11.50
N PHE A 49 1.29 4.49 12.41
CA PHE A 49 1.71 4.34 13.80
C PHE A 49 3.03 3.56 13.90
N PHE A 50 3.14 2.42 13.23
CA PHE A 50 4.37 1.63 13.22
C PHE A 50 5.51 2.30 12.44
N PHE A 51 5.18 3.06 11.39
CA PHE A 51 6.15 3.88 10.67
C PHE A 51 6.82 4.91 11.59
N PHE A 52 6.02 5.77 12.21
CA PHE A 52 6.52 6.83 13.07
C PHE A 52 7.18 6.26 14.33
N GLY A 53 6.65 5.17 14.90
CA GLY A 53 7.28 4.48 16.01
C GLY A 53 8.68 3.93 15.67
N GLY A 54 8.81 3.20 14.56
CA GLY A 54 10.10 2.66 14.11
C GLY A 54 11.09 3.74 13.68
N TYR A 55 10.58 4.80 13.05
CA TYR A 55 11.36 5.98 12.67
C TYR A 55 11.91 6.71 13.89
N GLU A 56 11.07 7.01 14.88
CA GLU A 56 11.47 7.75 16.08
C GLU A 56 12.41 6.93 16.97
N GLN A 57 12.16 5.62 17.10
CA GLN A 57 13.04 4.72 17.84
C GLN A 57 14.44 4.66 17.21
N SER A 58 14.50 4.60 15.88
CA SER A 58 15.76 4.59 15.13
C SER A 58 16.47 5.93 15.22
N ARG A 59 15.73 7.03 15.09
CA ARG A 59 16.26 8.39 15.24
C ARG A 59 16.83 8.60 16.65
N SER A 60 16.14 8.12 17.68
CA SER A 60 16.62 8.18 19.07
C SER A 60 17.89 7.36 19.28
N PHE A 61 18.02 6.20 18.61
CA PHE A 61 19.23 5.38 18.64
C PHE A 61 20.40 6.08 17.94
N PHE A 62 20.20 6.66 16.76
CA PHE A 62 21.24 7.41 16.04
C PHE A 62 21.58 8.74 16.69
N ALA A 63 20.64 9.35 17.42
CA ALA A 63 20.88 10.59 18.14
C ALA A 63 21.81 10.40 19.33
N SER A 64 21.80 9.26 20.05
CA SER A 64 22.76 8.85 21.11
C SER A 64 23.50 9.99 21.85
N GLY A 65 22.77 11.01 22.32
CA GLY A 65 23.33 12.16 23.08
C GLY A 65 23.57 13.47 22.29
N ARG A 66 23.30 13.53 20.98
CA ARG A 66 23.26 14.75 20.15
C ARG A 66 21.83 15.24 19.92
N SER A 67 21.67 16.50 19.52
CA SER A 67 20.36 17.03 19.16
C SER A 67 19.79 16.29 17.96
N LYS A 68 18.49 15.98 17.99
CA LYS A 68 17.79 15.27 16.90
C LYS A 68 17.82 16.03 15.56
N ASP A 69 18.13 17.32 15.61
CA ASP A 69 18.21 18.23 14.45
C ASP A 69 19.61 18.32 13.83
N GLU A 70 20.64 17.78 14.49
CA GLU A 70 22.01 17.66 13.95
C GLU A 70 22.24 16.34 13.20
N LEU A 71 21.20 15.51 13.04
CA LEU A 71 21.31 14.26 12.30
C LEU A 71 21.55 14.56 10.82
N GLY A 72 22.71 14.13 10.32
CA GLY A 72 23.02 14.21 8.91
C GLY A 72 22.03 13.42 8.03
N PRO A 73 22.07 13.64 6.71
CA PRO A 73 21.14 13.02 5.76
C PRO A 73 21.18 11.48 5.79
N VAL A 74 22.34 10.87 6.07
CA VAL A 74 22.49 9.40 6.07
C VAL A 74 21.75 8.73 7.26
N PRO A 75 21.96 9.13 8.53
CA PRO A 75 21.15 8.64 9.65
C PRO A 75 19.63 8.82 9.47
N LEU A 76 19.23 9.95 8.87
CA LEU A 76 17.82 10.25 8.59
C LEU A 76 17.23 9.30 7.53
N MET A 77 18.00 8.99 6.48
CA MET A 77 17.61 8.00 5.47
C MET A 77 17.49 6.59 6.07
N LEU A 78 18.43 6.21 6.95
CA LEU A 78 18.39 4.91 7.63
C LEU A 78 17.20 4.81 8.59
N SER A 79 16.91 5.85 9.38
CA SER A 79 15.74 5.86 10.25
C SER A 79 14.43 5.83 9.45
N GLY A 80 14.38 6.51 8.30
CA GLY A 80 13.29 6.41 7.32
C GLY A 80 13.12 4.99 6.77
N GLY A 81 14.22 4.32 6.44
CA GLY A 81 14.23 2.93 6.01
C GLY A 81 13.68 1.96 7.06
N VAL A 82 14.09 2.11 8.32
CA VAL A 82 13.59 1.27 9.43
C VAL A 82 12.11 1.53 9.68
N GLY A 83 11.67 2.79 9.71
CA GLY A 83 10.25 3.13 9.79
C GLY A 83 9.45 2.50 8.65
N GLY A 84 9.98 2.55 7.42
CA GLY A 84 9.38 1.91 6.25
C GLY A 84 9.25 0.39 6.41
N ILE A 85 10.27 -0.30 6.92
CA ILE A 85 10.22 -1.74 7.19
C ILE A 85 9.14 -2.05 8.24
N CYS A 86 9.06 -1.27 9.32
CA CYS A 86 8.04 -1.44 10.36
C CYS A 86 6.61 -1.26 9.80
N LEU A 87 6.40 -0.25 8.95
CA LEU A 87 5.13 -0.05 8.25
C LEU A 87 4.77 -1.25 7.39
N TRP A 88 5.70 -1.70 6.55
CA TRP A 88 5.44 -2.83 5.65
C TRP A 88 5.17 -4.10 6.45
N LEU A 89 5.90 -4.39 7.53
CA LEU A 89 5.64 -5.56 8.37
C LEU A 89 4.23 -5.55 8.98
N ALA A 90 3.72 -4.38 9.38
CA ALA A 90 2.39 -4.26 9.95
C ALA A 90 1.26 -4.35 8.90
N VAL A 91 1.47 -3.75 7.73
CA VAL A 91 0.43 -3.63 6.68
C VAL A 91 0.38 -4.85 5.77
N TYR A 92 1.51 -5.50 5.52
CA TYR A 92 1.64 -6.54 4.52
C TYR A 92 0.71 -7.76 4.72
N PRO A 93 0.47 -8.27 5.94
CA PRO A 93 -0.49 -9.35 6.16
C PRO A 93 -1.92 -8.98 5.73
N VAL A 94 -2.33 -7.74 5.98
CA VAL A 94 -3.65 -7.22 5.60
C VAL A 94 -3.78 -7.15 4.09
N ASP A 95 -2.74 -6.66 3.41
CA ASP A 95 -2.70 -6.60 1.95
C ASP A 95 -2.74 -8.00 1.31
N CYS A 96 -2.01 -8.97 1.87
CA CYS A 96 -2.04 -10.37 1.41
C CYS A 96 -3.45 -10.97 1.50
N ILE A 97 -4.12 -10.79 2.63
CA ILE A 97 -5.49 -11.28 2.85
C ILE A 97 -6.46 -10.60 1.87
N LYS A 98 -6.33 -9.27 1.70
CA LYS A 98 -7.18 -8.50 0.78
C LYS A 98 -7.04 -8.98 -0.67
N SER A 99 -5.81 -9.21 -1.15
CA SER A 99 -5.57 -9.75 -2.49
C SER A 99 -6.19 -11.14 -2.66
N ARG A 100 -6.11 -12.01 -1.65
CA ARG A 100 -6.75 -13.34 -1.70
C ARG A 100 -8.27 -13.26 -1.74
N ILE A 101 -8.88 -12.37 -0.95
CA ILE A 101 -10.33 -12.13 -0.99
C ILE A 101 -10.77 -11.61 -2.35
N GLN A 102 -10.01 -10.70 -2.96
CA GLN A 102 -10.30 -10.21 -4.31
C GLN A 102 -10.30 -11.36 -5.34
N VAL A 103 -9.31 -12.25 -5.29
CA VAL A 103 -9.25 -13.43 -6.17
C VAL A 103 -10.42 -14.40 -5.91
N LEU A 104 -10.76 -14.65 -4.65
CA LEU A 104 -11.91 -15.51 -4.27
C LEU A 104 -13.24 -14.90 -4.71
N SER A 105 -13.39 -13.58 -4.57
CA SER A 105 -14.57 -12.84 -5.01
C SER A 105 -14.74 -12.91 -6.52
N MET A 106 -13.65 -12.86 -7.30
CA MET A 106 -13.69 -13.08 -8.76
C MET A 106 -14.14 -14.51 -9.11
N SER A 107 -13.89 -15.47 -8.24
CA SER A 107 -14.36 -16.86 -8.38
C SER A 107 -15.79 -17.08 -7.87
N GLY A 108 -16.50 -16.01 -7.48
CA GLY A 108 -17.86 -16.06 -6.95
C GLY A 108 -17.97 -16.55 -5.50
N LYS A 109 -16.86 -16.65 -4.77
CA LYS A 109 -16.84 -16.98 -3.34
C LYS A 109 -16.65 -15.69 -2.53
N GLN A 110 -17.69 -15.27 -1.79
CA GLN A 110 -17.57 -14.19 -0.82
C GLN A 110 -16.88 -14.73 0.43
N ALA A 111 -15.59 -14.40 0.59
CA ALA A 111 -14.80 -14.81 1.74
C ALA A 111 -14.63 -13.63 2.70
N GLY A 112 -15.01 -13.81 3.96
CA GLY A 112 -14.81 -12.79 4.99
C GLY A 112 -13.32 -12.61 5.33
N PHE A 113 -12.95 -11.41 5.81
CA PHE A 113 -11.55 -11.08 6.13
C PHE A 113 -10.96 -12.01 7.19
N ILE A 114 -11.66 -12.19 8.30
CA ILE A 114 -11.21 -13.03 9.42
C ILE A 114 -11.18 -14.51 9.01
N GLY A 115 -12.21 -15.00 8.32
CA GLY A 115 -12.26 -16.38 7.85
C GLY A 115 -11.13 -16.72 6.86
N THR A 116 -10.80 -15.78 5.98
CA THR A 116 -9.68 -15.93 5.05
C THR A 116 -8.35 -15.90 5.79
N CYS A 117 -8.18 -15.00 6.76
CA CYS A 117 -6.99 -14.93 7.61
C CYS A 117 -6.75 -16.27 8.34
N ILE A 118 -7.75 -16.78 9.05
CA ILE A 118 -7.67 -18.05 9.79
C ILE A 118 -7.38 -19.21 8.83
N SER A 119 -8.04 -19.25 7.67
CA SER A 119 -7.81 -20.28 6.66
C SER A 119 -6.37 -20.27 6.14
N VAL A 120 -5.82 -19.09 5.84
CA VAL A 120 -4.43 -18.95 5.37
C VAL A 120 -3.46 -19.39 6.45
N VAL A 121 -3.63 -18.92 7.69
CA VAL A 121 -2.74 -19.29 8.81
C VAL A 121 -2.81 -20.79 9.11
N LYS A 122 -4.00 -21.40 9.07
CA LYS A 122 -4.19 -22.82 9.36
C LYS A 122 -3.67 -23.74 8.25
N ASN A 123 -3.83 -23.36 6.99
CA ASN A 123 -3.50 -24.22 5.85
C ASN A 123 -2.07 -23.99 5.32
N GLU A 124 -1.58 -22.74 5.34
CA GLU A 124 -0.30 -22.35 4.72
C GLU A 124 0.71 -21.82 5.76
N GLY A 125 0.27 -21.55 6.99
CA GLY A 125 1.11 -21.03 8.07
C GLY A 125 1.23 -19.50 8.08
N ILE A 126 1.88 -18.96 9.12
CA ILE A 126 2.05 -17.52 9.33
C ILE A 126 2.98 -16.90 8.28
N MET A 127 4.00 -17.63 7.82
CA MET A 127 4.91 -17.14 6.77
C MET A 127 4.21 -16.90 5.43
N ALA A 128 3.08 -17.58 5.17
CA ALA A 128 2.30 -17.35 3.95
C ALA A 128 1.74 -15.92 3.87
N LEU A 129 1.51 -15.26 5.02
CA LEU A 129 1.08 -13.85 5.06
C LEU A 129 2.17 -12.89 4.55
N TYR A 130 3.43 -13.33 4.51
CA TYR A 130 4.57 -12.56 4.03
C TYR A 130 5.11 -13.05 2.68
N SER A 131 4.45 -14.03 2.03
CA SER A 131 4.98 -14.76 0.86
C SER A 131 5.03 -13.98 -0.46
N GLY A 132 5.01 -12.65 -0.42
CA GLY A 132 5.24 -11.77 -1.57
C GLY A 132 5.98 -10.48 -1.19
N LEU A 133 6.53 -10.41 0.02
CA LEU A 133 7.27 -9.23 0.47
C LEU A 133 8.48 -8.98 -0.43
N LYS A 134 9.20 -10.05 -0.81
CA LYS A 134 10.36 -9.99 -1.71
C LYS A 134 10.03 -9.35 -3.08
N PRO A 135 9.06 -9.85 -3.87
CA PRO A 135 8.69 -9.20 -5.13
C PRO A 135 8.14 -7.78 -4.93
N THR A 136 7.46 -7.52 -3.80
CA THR A 136 6.98 -6.18 -3.46
C THR A 136 8.13 -5.20 -3.24
N MET A 137 9.17 -5.61 -2.52
CA MET A 137 10.38 -4.82 -2.29
C MET A 137 11.17 -4.59 -3.58
N ILE A 138 11.32 -5.63 -4.42
CA ILE A 138 11.98 -5.53 -5.72
C ILE A 138 11.26 -4.51 -6.62
N ARG A 139 9.92 -4.50 -6.61
CA ARG A 139 9.12 -3.51 -7.36
C ARG A 139 9.20 -2.11 -6.76
N ALA A 140 9.20 -2.00 -5.44
CA ALA A 140 9.21 -0.72 -4.74
C ALA A 140 10.51 0.06 -4.96
N PHE A 141 11.64 -0.62 -5.11
CA PHE A 141 12.94 0.02 -5.26
C PHE A 141 13.06 0.88 -6.54
N PRO A 142 12.78 0.38 -7.76
CA PRO A 142 12.74 1.21 -8.96
C PRO A 142 11.67 2.31 -8.90
N ALA A 143 10.49 2.02 -8.34
CA ALA A 143 9.42 3.00 -8.23
C ALA A 143 9.82 4.20 -7.36
N ASN A 144 10.43 3.93 -6.19
CA ASN A 144 10.94 4.98 -5.32
C ASN A 144 12.14 5.71 -5.93
N GLY A 145 13.03 5.00 -6.64
CA GLY A 145 14.14 5.62 -7.37
C GLY A 145 13.67 6.61 -8.43
N ALA A 146 12.67 6.21 -9.24
CA ALA A 146 12.06 7.10 -10.23
C ALA A 146 11.36 8.30 -9.59
N LEU A 147 10.66 8.10 -8.45
CA LEU A 147 10.03 9.18 -7.69
C LEU A 147 11.06 10.21 -7.20
N PHE A 148 12.17 9.76 -6.60
CA PHE A 148 13.23 10.64 -6.14
C PHE A 148 13.91 11.38 -7.28
N LEU A 149 14.17 10.70 -8.41
CA LEU A 149 14.75 11.32 -9.60
C LEU A 149 13.84 12.41 -10.16
N ALA A 150 12.54 12.13 -10.28
CA ALA A 150 11.56 13.11 -10.71
C ALA A 150 11.49 14.31 -9.75
N TYR A 151 11.45 14.06 -8.44
CA TYR A 151 11.45 15.11 -7.42
C TYR A 151 12.70 16.00 -7.50
N GLU A 152 13.89 15.40 -7.62
CA GLU A 152 15.13 16.17 -7.68
C GLU A 152 15.22 17.00 -8.95
N TYR A 153 14.78 16.46 -10.09
CA TYR A 153 14.72 17.18 -11.36
C TYR A 153 13.72 18.34 -11.31
N SER A 154 12.49 18.10 -10.83
CA SER A 154 11.47 19.14 -10.66
C SER A 154 11.92 20.23 -9.69
N ARG A 155 12.55 19.86 -8.57
CA ARG A 155 13.09 20.84 -7.61
C ARG A 155 14.20 21.68 -8.21
N LYS A 156 15.14 21.08 -8.95
CA LYS A 156 16.21 21.82 -9.64
C LYS A 156 15.66 22.83 -10.64
N LEU A 157 14.68 22.42 -11.45
CA LEU A 157 14.02 23.31 -12.39
C LEU A 157 13.33 24.50 -11.69
N MET A 158 12.55 24.20 -10.64
CA MET A 158 11.82 25.23 -9.91
C MET A 158 12.77 26.22 -9.21
N MET A 159 13.85 25.73 -8.58
CA MET A 159 14.84 26.61 -7.94
C MET A 159 15.64 27.42 -8.97
N SER A 160 15.95 26.84 -10.14
CA SER A 160 16.64 27.57 -11.22
C SER A 160 15.82 28.72 -11.82
N GLN A 161 14.49 28.65 -11.76
CA GLN A 161 13.63 29.77 -12.15
C GLN A 161 13.62 30.88 -11.09
N PHE A 162 13.69 30.52 -9.80
CA PHE A 162 13.76 31.50 -8.70
C PHE A 162 15.11 32.20 -8.58
N GLU A 163 16.20 31.58 -9.05
CA GLU A 163 17.54 32.18 -9.09
C GLU A 163 17.80 33.01 -10.36
N ALA A 164 16.90 32.95 -11.35
CA ALA A 164 17.00 33.66 -12.63
C ALA A 164 16.20 34.98 -12.66
N ASP A 165 15.42 35.28 -11.61
CA ASP A 165 14.75 36.56 -11.33
C ASP A 165 15.53 37.35 -10.25
#